data_AF-A0AAE1APR0-F1
#
_entry.id   AF-A0AAE1APR0-F1
#
_cell.length_a   1.000
_cell.length_b   1.000
_cell.length_c   1.000
_cell.angle_alpha   90.00
_cell.angle_beta   90.00
_cell.angle_gamma   90.00
#
_symmetry.space_group_name_H-M   'P 1'
#
loop_
_entity.id
_entity.type
_entity.pdbx_description
1 polymer ?
#
loop_
_entity_poly.entity_id
_entity_poly.type
_entity_poly.pdbx_seq_one_letter_code
_entity_poly.pdbx_strand_id
1 'polypeptide(L)'
;MHLDIDECENSTQYTCPSHSTCFNQEGGYECLCESDHFKNEYGICEEIEKDSFKLRTCPCFCPAMVTEVVRHLPDAKKSSDTIKKKLGIKTRKLINTMRRRSSARDERGSSASFGIIALTLLGLEFLLITLGDIIVVIYYLKQKLAEFICSRA
;
A
#
# COMPACT_ATOMS: atom_id res chain seq x y z
N MET A 1 -4.38 13.40 -16.11
CA MET A 1 -3.79 12.14 -16.60
C MET A 1 -2.32 12.22 -16.23
N HIS A 2 -1.91 11.42 -15.25
CA HIS A 2 -0.51 11.33 -14.87
C HIS A 2 0.13 10.29 -15.77
N LEU A 3 1.24 10.63 -16.42
CA LEU A 3 2.04 9.67 -17.15
C LEU A 3 2.95 9.00 -16.12
N ASP A 4 2.84 7.67 -16.04
CA ASP A 4 3.70 6.85 -15.20
C ASP A 4 5.14 6.89 -15.73
N ILE A 5 6.10 6.97 -14.81
CA ILE A 5 7.53 7.03 -15.14
C ILE A 5 8.07 5.60 -14.99
N ASP A 6 8.73 5.07 -16.01
CA ASP A 6 9.34 3.74 -15.90
C ASP A 6 10.65 3.84 -15.11
N GLU A 7 10.60 3.53 -13.81
CA GLU A 7 11.78 3.54 -12.96
C GLU A 7 12.80 2.45 -13.37
N CYS A 8 12.35 1.38 -14.03
CA CYS A 8 13.23 0.30 -14.48
C CYS A 8 14.12 0.72 -15.66
N GLU A 9 13.78 1.79 -16.38
CA GLU A 9 14.69 2.37 -17.39
C GLU A 9 15.92 3.04 -16.75
N ASN A 10 15.83 3.46 -15.48
CA ASN A 10 16.93 4.11 -14.76
C ASN A 10 17.51 3.24 -13.63
N SER A 11 18.27 2.21 -14.04
CA SER A 11 18.95 1.28 -13.14
C SER A 11 19.95 1.90 -12.14
N THR A 12 20.40 3.14 -12.38
CA THR A 12 21.31 3.86 -11.47
C THR A 12 20.61 4.48 -10.27
N GLN A 13 19.31 4.76 -10.40
CA GLN A 13 18.49 5.39 -9.36
C GLN A 13 17.56 4.39 -8.69
N TYR A 14 17.11 3.36 -9.43
CA TYR A 14 16.18 2.35 -8.98
C TYR A 14 16.79 0.96 -9.17
N THR A 15 17.62 0.58 -8.20
CA THR A 15 18.38 -0.67 -8.25
C THR A 15 17.65 -1.75 -7.45
N CYS A 16 17.37 -2.87 -8.11
CA CYS A 16 16.85 -4.06 -7.48
C CYS A 16 17.98 -4.91 -6.86
N PRO A 17 17.71 -5.69 -5.79
CA PRO A 17 18.70 -6.58 -5.21
C PRO A 17 19.18 -7.65 -6.21
N SER A 18 20.34 -8.27 -5.94
CA SER A 18 20.83 -9.38 -6.76
C SER A 18 19.77 -10.49 -6.88
N HIS A 19 19.77 -11.19 -8.02
CA HIS A 19 18.79 -12.25 -8.33
C HIS A 19 17.33 -11.78 -8.35
N SER A 20 17.12 -10.56 -8.85
CA SER A 20 15.78 -10.02 -9.05
C SER A 20 15.67 -9.18 -10.32
N THR A 21 14.45 -9.10 -10.86
CA THR A 21 14.10 -8.35 -12.06
C THR A 21 13.20 -7.18 -11.66
N CYS A 22 13.49 -5.99 -12.20
CA CYS A 22 12.66 -4.81 -12.03
C CYS A 22 11.38 -4.92 -12.87
N PHE A 23 10.24 -4.59 -12.29
CA PHE A 23 8.95 -4.56 -12.96
C PHE A 23 8.26 -3.21 -12.69
N ASN A 24 8.06 -2.43 -13.74
CA ASN A 24 7.38 -1.13 -13.64
C ASN A 24 5.88 -1.31 -13.38
N GLN A 25 5.30 -0.52 -12.47
CA GLN A 25 3.89 -0.50 -12.12
C GLN A 25 3.36 0.94 -12.11
N GLU A 26 2.04 1.10 -12.30
CA GLU A 26 1.45 2.44 -12.25
C GLU A 26 1.60 3.04 -10.83
N GLY A 27 2.43 4.07 -10.70
CA GLY A 27 2.77 4.74 -9.43
C GLY A 27 4.05 4.24 -8.75
N GLY A 28 4.88 3.41 -9.41
CA GLY A 28 6.20 3.01 -8.95
C GLY A 28 6.66 1.64 -9.47
N TYR A 29 7.74 1.07 -8.93
CA TYR A 29 8.29 -0.21 -9.39
C TYR A 29 8.32 -1.29 -8.30
N GLU A 30 8.33 -2.54 -8.73
CA GLU A 30 8.53 -3.71 -7.86
C GLU A 30 9.71 -4.55 -8.34
N CYS A 31 10.52 -5.04 -7.40
CA CYS A 31 11.58 -6.01 -7.67
C CYS A 31 11.09 -7.42 -7.38
N LEU A 32 11.07 -8.27 -8.41
CA LEU A 32 10.63 -9.66 -8.36
C LEU A 32 11.85 -10.58 -8.32
N CYS A 33 11.93 -11.46 -7.33
CA CYS A 33 13.01 -12.46 -7.27
C CYS A 33 12.91 -13.46 -8.44
N GLU A 34 14.06 -13.96 -8.88
CA GLU A 34 14.15 -15.03 -9.88
C GLU A 34 13.51 -16.34 -9.40
N SER A 35 13.21 -17.25 -10.32
CA SER A 35 12.37 -18.44 -10.06
C SER A 35 12.87 -19.40 -8.97
N ASP A 36 14.13 -19.30 -8.58
CA ASP A 36 14.77 -20.09 -7.54
C ASP A 36 15.22 -19.25 -6.33
N HIS A 37 14.66 -18.05 -6.15
CA HIS A 37 14.94 -17.16 -5.02
C HIS A 37 13.64 -16.73 -4.31
N PHE A 38 13.71 -16.48 -3.00
CA PHE A 38 12.61 -15.93 -2.21
C PHE A 38 12.99 -14.60 -1.58
N LYS A 39 12.02 -13.70 -1.44
CA LYS A 39 12.21 -12.39 -0.81
C LYS A 39 12.14 -12.53 0.71
N ASN A 40 13.20 -12.15 1.42
CA ASN A 40 13.24 -12.16 2.89
C ASN A 40 12.55 -10.92 3.50
N GLU A 41 12.51 -10.81 4.83
CA GLU A 41 11.92 -9.67 5.56
C GLU A 41 12.60 -8.33 5.23
N TYR A 42 13.87 -8.37 4.79
CA TYR A 42 14.66 -7.21 4.39
C TYR A 42 14.52 -6.87 2.90
N GLY A 43 13.69 -7.60 2.15
CA GLY A 43 13.48 -7.37 0.73
C GLY A 43 14.60 -7.88 -0.19
N ILE A 44 15.51 -8.71 0.32
CA ILE A 44 16.63 -9.33 -0.41
C ILE A 44 16.18 -10.69 -0.95
N CYS A 45 16.61 -11.04 -2.16
CA CYS A 45 16.35 -12.34 -2.77
C CYS A 45 17.44 -13.34 -2.34
N GLU A 46 17.03 -14.35 -1.58
CA GLU A 46 17.89 -15.45 -1.13
C GLU A 46 17.53 -16.73 -1.89
N GLU A 47 18.52 -17.58 -2.16
CA GLU A 47 18.30 -18.85 -2.85
C GLU A 47 17.27 -19.70 -2.08
N ILE A 48 16.29 -20.22 -2.80
CA ILE A 48 15.42 -21.27 -2.31
C ILE A 48 16.31 -22.52 -2.23
N GLU A 49 16.75 -22.88 -1.03
CA GLU A 49 17.39 -24.16 -0.78
C GLU A 49 16.46 -25.26 -1.31
N LYS A 50 16.82 -25.84 -2.47
CA LYS A 50 16.03 -26.88 -3.17
C LYS A 50 15.97 -28.19 -2.36
N ASP A 51 16.77 -28.29 -1.30
CA ASP A 51 16.76 -29.37 -0.31
C ASP A 51 15.93 -29.02 0.95
N SER A 52 15.42 -27.79 1.01
CA SER A 52 14.51 -27.28 2.03
C SER A 52 13.08 -27.14 1.50
N PHE A 53 12.63 -28.12 0.70
CA PHE A 53 11.30 -28.71 1.00
C PHE A 53 11.38 -29.48 2.34
N LYS A 54 11.91 -28.84 3.38
CA LYS A 54 11.38 -28.94 4.73
C LYS A 54 9.98 -28.35 4.66
N LEU A 55 9.06 -29.11 4.06
CA LEU A 55 7.80 -29.31 4.74
C LEU A 55 8.20 -29.55 6.20
N ARG A 56 7.72 -28.72 7.13
CA ARG A 56 7.99 -28.91 8.57
C ARG A 56 7.32 -30.21 9.03
N THR A 57 7.84 -31.34 8.59
CA THR A 57 7.47 -32.68 9.03
C THR A 57 8.69 -33.21 9.76
N CYS A 58 8.46 -33.52 11.04
CA CYS A 58 9.40 -34.16 11.94
C CYS A 58 10.04 -35.42 11.30
N PRO A 59 11.23 -35.84 11.74
CA PRO A 59 12.01 -36.90 11.09
C PRO A 59 11.44 -38.28 11.41
N CYS A 60 10.33 -38.63 10.76
CA CYS A 60 9.85 -40.01 10.69
C CYS A 60 9.53 -40.37 9.24
N PHE A 61 10.28 -41.33 8.70
CA PHE A 61 10.00 -41.92 7.40
C PHE A 61 8.83 -42.89 7.53
N CYS A 62 7.65 -42.47 7.10
CA CYS A 62 6.46 -43.32 6.99
C CYS A 62 6.29 -43.77 5.53
N PRO A 63 6.59 -45.03 5.17
CA PRO A 63 6.42 -45.53 3.80
C PRO A 63 4.95 -45.65 3.36
N ALA A 64 3.98 -45.34 4.23
CA ALA A 64 2.56 -45.45 3.94
C ALA A 64 1.91 -44.18 3.33
N MET A 65 2.58 -43.02 3.32
CA MET A 65 1.93 -41.73 3.00
C MET A 65 2.32 -41.12 1.63
N VAL A 66 3.21 -41.76 0.86
CA VAL A 66 3.53 -41.30 -0.50
C VAL A 66 2.46 -41.78 -1.50
N THR A 67 1.82 -42.91 -1.21
CA THR A 67 0.80 -43.50 -2.08
C THR A 67 -0.55 -42.76 -2.01
N GLU A 68 -0.86 -42.07 -0.92
CA GLU A 68 -2.15 -41.39 -0.73
C GLU A 68 -2.17 -39.97 -1.35
N VAL A 69 -1.08 -39.22 -1.25
CA VAL A 69 -0.94 -37.90 -1.91
C VAL A 69 -1.00 -38.05 -3.45
N VAL A 70 -0.38 -39.11 -3.99
CA VAL A 70 -0.44 -39.42 -5.44
C VAL A 70 -1.85 -39.86 -5.87
N ARG A 71 -2.63 -40.52 -4.98
CA ARG A 71 -4.03 -40.89 -5.26
C ARG A 71 -4.98 -39.69 -5.31
N HIS A 72 -4.72 -38.61 -4.55
CA HIS A 72 -5.55 -37.39 -4.55
C HIS A 72 -5.09 -36.29 -5.52
N LEU A 73 -3.88 -36.40 -6.07
CA LEU A 73 -3.39 -35.53 -7.15
C LEU A 73 -4.33 -35.44 -8.38
N PRO A 74 -4.96 -36.52 -8.88
CA PRO A 74 -5.92 -36.42 -9.98
C PRO A 74 -7.17 -35.58 -9.62
N ASP A 75 -7.64 -35.61 -8.38
CA ASP A 75 -8.80 -34.82 -7.94
C ASP A 75 -8.44 -33.33 -7.78
N ALA A 76 -7.24 -33.04 -7.25
CA ALA A 76 -6.71 -31.69 -7.17
C ALA A 76 -6.39 -31.09 -8.56
N LYS A 77 -5.95 -31.92 -9.52
CA LYS A 77 -5.73 -31.51 -10.91
C LYS A 77 -7.05 -31.27 -11.63
N LYS A 78 -8.05 -32.11 -11.40
CA LYS A 78 -9.42 -31.96 -11.94
C LYS A 78 -10.12 -30.72 -11.38
N SER A 79 -9.93 -30.39 -10.11
CA SER A 79 -10.47 -29.15 -9.54
C SER A 79 -9.76 -27.92 -10.12
N SER A 80 -8.44 -27.95 -10.31
CA SER A 80 -7.68 -26.91 -11.02
C SER A 80 -8.14 -26.71 -12.46
N ASP A 81 -8.35 -27.79 -13.22
CA ASP A 81 -8.82 -27.72 -14.61
C ASP A 81 -10.27 -27.24 -14.72
N THR A 82 -11.12 -27.60 -13.75
CA THR A 82 -12.50 -27.10 -13.67
C THR A 82 -12.52 -25.61 -13.32
N ILE A 83 -11.64 -25.16 -12.43
CA ILE A 83 -11.45 -23.74 -12.10
C ILE A 83 -10.94 -22.98 -13.32
N LYS A 84 -9.92 -23.48 -14.05
CA LYS A 84 -9.45 -22.90 -15.32
C LYS A 84 -10.53 -22.83 -16.39
N LYS A 85 -11.39 -23.84 -16.48
CA LYS A 85 -12.52 -23.88 -17.41
C LYS A 85 -13.64 -22.89 -17.02
N LYS A 86 -13.89 -22.70 -15.73
CA LYS A 86 -14.83 -21.67 -15.21
C LYS A 86 -14.26 -20.25 -15.33
N LEU A 87 -12.95 -20.08 -15.21
CA LEU A 87 -12.20 -18.84 -15.42
C LEU A 87 -11.89 -18.56 -16.91
N GLY A 88 -12.20 -19.50 -17.80
CA GLY A 88 -12.03 -19.35 -19.25
C GLY A 88 -13.00 -18.31 -19.79
N ILE A 89 -12.62 -17.04 -19.72
CA ILE A 89 -13.35 -15.94 -20.34
C ILE A 89 -13.37 -16.20 -21.85
N LYS A 90 -14.56 -16.45 -22.42
CA LYS A 90 -14.75 -16.51 -23.88
C LYS A 90 -14.47 -15.13 -24.47
N THR A 91 -13.24 -14.91 -24.89
CA THR A 91 -12.75 -13.66 -25.48
C THR A 91 -13.50 -13.24 -26.74
N ARG A 92 -14.25 -14.14 -27.38
CA ARG A 92 -15.12 -13.84 -28.54
C ARG A 92 -16.43 -13.13 -28.21
N LYS A 93 -16.79 -12.99 -26.92
CA LYS A 93 -17.98 -12.24 -26.45
C LYS A 93 -17.61 -11.00 -25.63
N LEU A 94 -16.34 -10.59 -25.66
CA LEU A 94 -15.95 -9.28 -25.17
C LEU A 94 -16.40 -8.27 -26.21
N ILE A 95 -17.60 -7.73 -26.03
CA ILE A 95 -17.94 -6.45 -26.64
C ILE A 95 -16.90 -5.47 -26.09
N ASN A 96 -16.17 -4.79 -26.97
CA ASN A 96 -15.26 -3.71 -26.62
C ASN A 96 -16.09 -2.48 -26.19
N THR A 97 -16.96 -2.62 -25.19
CA THR A 97 -17.38 -1.48 -24.40
C THR A 97 -16.18 -1.16 -23.54
N MET A 98 -15.33 -0.25 -24.04
CA MET A 98 -14.42 0.51 -23.20
C MET A 98 -15.24 0.98 -22.00
N ARG A 99 -15.05 0.33 -20.85
CA ARG A 99 -15.57 0.81 -19.59
C ARG A 99 -14.74 2.05 -19.32
N ARG A 100 -15.21 3.21 -19.78
CA ARG A 100 -14.64 4.47 -19.35
C ARG A 100 -14.70 4.42 -17.82
N ARG A 101 -13.57 4.22 -17.16
CA ARG A 101 -13.39 4.66 -15.77
C ARG A 101 -13.42 6.19 -15.82
N SER A 102 -14.60 6.74 -16.05
CA SER A 102 -15.00 7.84 -15.20
C SER A 102 -15.21 7.16 -13.86
N SER A 103 -14.38 7.45 -12.85
CA SER A 103 -14.91 7.35 -11.48
C SER A 103 -16.30 7.98 -11.51
N ALA A 104 -17.27 7.36 -10.85
CA ALA A 104 -18.51 8.07 -10.57
C ALA A 104 -18.08 9.45 -10.02
N ARG A 105 -18.64 10.53 -10.57
CA ARG A 105 -18.42 11.83 -9.93
C ARG A 105 -19.05 11.65 -8.56
N ASP A 106 -18.22 11.54 -7.52
CA ASP A 106 -18.69 11.33 -6.16
C ASP A 106 -19.30 12.64 -5.67
N GLU A 107 -20.46 13.01 -6.22
CA GLU A 107 -21.39 13.97 -5.63
C GLU A 107 -22.09 13.30 -4.43
N ARG A 108 -21.33 12.63 -3.56
CA ARG A 108 -21.80 12.27 -2.22
C ARG A 108 -21.76 13.54 -1.41
N GLY A 109 -22.88 14.27 -1.42
CA GLY A 109 -23.08 15.48 -0.60
C GLY A 109 -22.72 15.27 0.87
N SER A 110 -22.83 14.04 1.37
CA SER A 110 -22.38 13.65 2.71
C SER A 110 -20.86 13.81 2.93
N SER A 111 -20.02 13.52 1.93
CA SER A 111 -18.55 13.63 2.08
C SER A 111 -18.09 15.10 2.09
N ALA A 112 -18.75 15.96 1.30
CA ALA A 112 -18.52 17.40 1.32
C ALA A 112 -18.98 18.04 2.64
N SER A 113 -20.11 17.59 3.19
CA SER A 113 -20.64 18.14 4.46
C SER A 113 -19.76 17.76 5.66
N PHE A 114 -19.29 16.52 5.75
CA PHE A 114 -18.34 16.14 6.81
C PHE A 114 -17.03 16.92 6.73
N GLY A 115 -16.51 17.16 5.52
CA GLY A 115 -15.32 17.98 5.31
C GLY A 115 -15.50 19.44 5.76
N ILE A 116 -16.63 20.07 5.40
CA ILE A 116 -16.92 21.45 5.78
C ILE A 116 -17.10 21.58 7.30
N ILE A 117 -17.84 20.65 7.93
CA ILE A 117 -18.04 20.65 9.38
C ILE A 117 -16.68 20.54 10.10
N ALA A 118 -15.81 19.62 9.66
CA ALA A 118 -14.49 19.48 10.24
C ALA A 118 -13.64 20.75 10.11
N LEU A 119 -13.64 21.39 8.93
CA LEU A 119 -12.93 22.65 8.71
C LEU A 119 -13.48 23.79 9.58
N THR A 120 -14.81 23.86 9.75
CA THR A 120 -15.43 24.88 10.60
C THR A 120 -15.08 24.70 12.08
N LEU A 121 -15.04 23.45 12.56
CA LEU A 121 -14.71 23.15 13.95
C LEU A 121 -13.24 23.46 14.24
N LEU A 122 -12.34 23.01 13.38
CA LEU A 122 -10.90 23.32 13.50
C LEU A 122 -10.63 24.83 13.43
N GLY A 123 -11.35 25.55 12.57
CA GLY A 123 -11.24 27.02 12.49
C GLY A 123 -11.68 27.73 13.77
N LEU A 124 -12.77 27.27 14.38
CA LEU A 124 -13.25 27.82 15.66
C LEU A 124 -12.28 27.52 16.81
N GLU A 125 -11.75 26.30 16.89
CA GLU A 125 -10.75 25.92 17.88
C GLU A 125 -9.48 26.79 17.76
N PHE A 126 -8.98 26.97 16.53
CA PHE A 126 -7.82 27.82 16.28
C PHE A 126 -8.09 29.29 16.65
N LEU A 127 -9.29 29.81 16.38
CA LEU A 127 -9.67 31.16 16.78
C LEU A 127 -9.69 31.32 18.30
N LEU A 128 -10.23 30.35 19.04
CA LEU A 128 -10.27 30.40 20.51
C LEU A 128 -8.87 30.37 21.13
N ILE A 129 -7.97 29.53 20.59
CA ILE A 129 -6.57 29.45 21.04
C ILE A 129 -5.87 30.79 20.80
N THR A 130 -5.93 31.30 19.56
CA THR A 130 -5.26 32.55 19.19
C THR A 130 -5.80 33.77 19.94
N LEU A 131 -7.11 33.83 20.23
CA LEU A 131 -7.67 34.88 21.08
C LEU A 131 -7.11 34.82 22.51
N GLY A 132 -6.97 33.62 23.08
CA GLY A 132 -6.35 33.43 24.40
C GLY A 132 -4.91 33.94 24.43
N ASP A 133 -4.10 33.56 23.44
CA ASP A 133 -2.71 34.01 23.32
C ASP A 133 -2.62 35.53 23.16
N ILE A 134 -3.48 36.13 22.31
CA ILE A 134 -3.53 37.58 22.12
C ILE A 134 -3.87 38.32 23.43
N ILE A 135 -4.82 37.81 24.21
CA ILE A 135 -5.18 38.40 25.51
C ILE A 135 -3.98 38.38 26.45
N VAL A 136 -3.27 37.26 26.56
CA VAL A 136 -2.07 37.14 27.42
C VAL A 136 -0.99 38.14 26.98
N VAL A 137 -0.73 38.25 25.66
CA VAL A 137 0.23 39.20 25.11
C VAL A 137 -0.18 40.64 25.43
N ILE A 138 -1.47 41.00 25.30
CA ILE A 138 -1.96 42.34 25.66
C ILE A 138 -1.75 42.63 27.14
N TYR A 139 -2.06 41.68 28.04
CA TYR A 139 -1.82 41.87 29.47
C TYR A 139 -0.32 42.03 29.79
N TYR A 140 0.53 41.22 29.16
CA TYR A 140 1.98 41.32 29.29
C TYR A 140 2.51 42.69 28.82
N LEU A 141 2.07 43.14 27.64
CA LEU A 141 2.45 44.44 27.09
C LEU A 141 1.93 45.59 27.96
N LYS A 142 0.72 45.50 28.50
CA LYS A 142 0.20 46.49 29.45
C LYS A 142 1.05 46.57 30.71
N GLN A 143 1.43 45.43 31.28
CA GLN A 143 2.30 45.39 32.46
C GLN A 143 3.67 46.00 32.16
N LYS A 144 4.29 45.61 31.04
CA LYS A 144 5.58 46.15 30.62
C LYS A 144 5.52 47.65 30.31
N LEU A 145 4.43 48.12 29.72
CA LEU A 145 4.22 49.54 29.48
C LEU A 145 4.06 50.31 30.80
N ALA A 146 3.33 49.77 31.78
CA ALA A 146 3.20 50.37 33.10
C ALA A 146 4.55 50.45 33.85
N GLU A 147 5.35 49.39 33.81
CA GLU A 147 6.73 49.39 34.33
C GLU A 147 7.59 50.47 33.65
N PHE A 148 7.51 50.57 32.32
CA PHE A 148 8.28 51.55 31.56
C PHE A 148 7.87 53.00 31.86
N ILE A 149 6.57 53.28 31.99
CA ILE A 149 6.07 54.61 32.36
C ILE A 149 6.49 54.97 33.79
N CYS A 150 6.38 54.03 34.74
CA CYS A 150 6.75 54.25 36.14
C CYS A 150 8.27 54.44 36.32
N SER A 151 9.10 53.79 35.50
CA SER A 151 10.55 53.96 35.52
C SER A 151 11.03 55.30 34.91
N ARG A 152 10.15 56.03 34.22
CA ARG A 152 10.49 57.25 33.46
C ARG A 152 9.82 58.52 34.01
N ALA A 153 9.02 58.39 35.07
CA ALA A 153 8.44 59.48 35.86
C ALA A 153 9.29 59.74 37.11
#